data_AF-A0A7V9HUW8-F1
#
_entry.id   AF-A0A7V9HUW8-F1
#
_cell.length_a   1.000
_cell.length_b   1.000
_cell.length_c   1.000
_cell.angle_alpha   90.00
_cell.angle_beta   90.00
_cell.angle_gamma   90.00
#
_symmetry.space_group_name_H-M   'P 1'
#
loop_
_entity.id
_entity.type
_entity.pdbx_description
1 polymer ?
#
loop_
_entity_poly.entity_id
_entity_poly.type
_entity_poly.pdbx_seq_one_letter_code
_entity_poly.pdbx_strand_id
1 'polypeptide(L)' 'MDQLTKEVLRSFAAWKKEALDLHTLFEAGGNDPEARTRVFDIVERLVKEGLLEELGNDFYSLTEKGRQAAAVIK' A
#
# COMPACT_ATOMS: atom_id res chain seq x y z
N MET A 1 1.36 4.83 12.92
CA MET A 1 1.27 3.94 11.75
C MET A 1 1.30 2.51 12.22
N ASP A 2 0.21 1.79 11.97
CA ASP A 2 0.07 0.37 12.25
C ASP A 2 1.13 -0.45 11.50
N GLN A 3 1.50 -1.61 12.06
CA GLN A 3 2.55 -2.45 11.49
C GLN A 3 2.20 -2.93 10.07
N LEU A 4 0.93 -3.22 9.82
CA LEU A 4 0.44 -3.59 8.48
C LEU A 4 0.54 -2.44 7.48
N THR A 5 0.31 -1.18 7.90
CA THR A 5 0.49 0.00 7.04
C THR A 5 1.95 0.17 6.62
N LYS A 6 2.88 -0.11 7.55
CA LYS A 6 4.31 -0.09 7.26
C LYS A 6 4.69 -1.17 6.26
N GLU A 7 4.15 -2.38 6.41
CA GLU A 7 4.40 -3.49 5.49
C GLU A 7 3.84 -3.20 4.09
N VAL A 8 2.61 -2.69 3.99
CA VAL A 8 2.00 -2.28 2.71
C VAL A 8 2.88 -1.23 2.02
N LEU A 9 3.28 -0.16 2.72
CA LEU A 9 4.16 0.88 2.16
C LEU A 9 5.55 0.35 1.81
N ARG A 10 6.10 -0.59 2.60
CA ARG A 10 7.36 -1.27 2.27
C ARG A 10 7.24 -2.14 1.03
N SER A 11 6.12 -2.80 0.78
CA SER A 11 5.93 -3.59 -0.44
C SER A 11 6.02 -2.72 -1.68
N PHE A 12 5.42 -1.53 -1.67
CA PHE A 12 5.61 -0.57 -2.76
C PHE A 12 7.08 -0.15 -2.93
N ALA A 13 7.79 0.12 -1.83
CA ALA A 13 9.21 0.51 -1.87
C ALA A 13 10.13 -0.65 -2.34
N ALA A 14 9.87 -1.88 -1.89
CA ALA A 14 10.67 -3.06 -2.18
C ALA A 14 10.57 -3.48 -3.65
N TRP A 15 9.39 -3.30 -4.26
CA TRP A 15 9.16 -3.72 -5.64
C TRP A 15 9.72 -2.72 -6.67
N LYS A 16 10.17 -1.53 -6.24
CA LYS A 16 10.63 -0.42 -7.11
C LYS A 16 9.66 -0.09 -8.25
N LYS A 17 8.42 -0.56 -8.19
CA LYS A 17 7.38 -0.30 -9.16
C LYS A 17 6.60 0.91 -8.68
N GLU A 18 6.36 1.82 -9.60
CA GLU A 18 5.55 3.01 -9.33
C GLU A 18 4.11 2.60 -8.99
N ALA A 19 3.61 1.53 -9.61
CA ALA A 19 2.28 0.97 -9.38
C ALA A 19 2.34 -0.50 -8.93
N LEU A 20 1.52 -0.86 -7.95
CA LEU A 20 1.21 -2.24 -7.59
C LEU A 20 -0.29 -2.49 -7.70
N ASP A 21 -0.65 -3.68 -8.12
CA ASP A 21 -2.01 -4.17 -8.03
C ASP A 21 -2.36 -4.54 -6.59
N LEU A 22 -3.64 -4.37 -6.26
CA LEU A 22 -4.21 -4.69 -4.95
C LEU A 22 -4.01 -6.17 -4.57
N HIS A 23 -4.01 -7.07 -5.56
CA HIS A 23 -3.74 -8.49 -5.35
C HIS A 23 -2.35 -8.74 -4.75
N THR A 24 -1.32 -8.07 -5.28
CA THR A 24 0.06 -8.15 -4.77
C THR A 24 0.16 -7.60 -3.34
N LEU A 25 -0.60 -6.54 -3.02
CA LEU A 25 -0.65 -6.00 -1.65
C LEU A 25 -1.29 -6.99 -0.67
N PHE A 26 -2.30 -7.74 -1.13
CA PHE A 26 -2.89 -8.82 -0.33
C PHE A 26 -1.90 -9.94 -0.05
N GLU A 27 -1.07 -10.34 -1.03
CA GLU A 27 -0.02 -11.33 -0.79
C GLU A 27 1.00 -10.85 0.25
N ALA A 28 1.31 -9.56 0.29
CA ALA A 28 2.20 -8.99 1.29
C ALA A 28 1.58 -8.87 2.69
N GLY A 29 0.27 -8.63 2.78
CA GLY A 29 -0.43 -8.48 4.05
C GLY A 29 -0.88 -9.78 4.71
N GLY A 30 -0.92 -10.89 3.95
CA GLY A 30 -1.32 -12.21 4.42
C GLY A 30 -2.49 -12.80 3.64
N ASN A 31 -2.53 -14.13 3.54
CA ASN A 31 -3.49 -14.84 2.69
C ASN A 31 -4.88 -15.05 3.34
N ASP A 32 -5.08 -14.56 4.57
CA ASP A 32 -6.34 -14.67 5.29
C ASP A 32 -7.37 -13.62 4.81
N PRO A 33 -8.67 -13.96 4.78
CA PRO A 33 -9.72 -13.02 4.37
C PRO A 33 -9.76 -11.75 5.24
N GLU A 34 -9.52 -11.86 6.54
CA GLU A 34 -9.41 -10.70 7.44
C GLU A 34 -8.19 -9.83 7.12
N ALA A 35 -7.06 -10.44 6.75
CA ALA A 35 -5.85 -9.71 6.38
C ALA A 35 -6.08 -8.90 5.10
N ARG A 36 -6.75 -9.49 4.10
CA ARG A 36 -7.15 -8.79 2.87
C ARG A 36 -8.03 -7.58 3.14
N THR A 37 -9.06 -7.71 3.98
CA THR A 37 -9.91 -6.57 4.35
C THR A 37 -9.12 -5.46 5.03
N ARG A 38 -8.17 -5.81 5.92
CA ARG A 38 -7.32 -4.81 6.57
C ARG A 38 -6.37 -4.10 5.61
N VAL A 39 -5.79 -4.83 4.66
CA VAL A 39 -4.96 -4.22 3.60
C VAL A 39 -5.80 -3.26 2.76
N PHE A 40 -7.01 -3.65 2.38
CA PHE A 40 -7.92 -2.80 1.62
C PHE A 40 -8.26 -1.51 2.37
N ASP A 41 -8.64 -1.61 3.64
CA ASP A 41 -8.94 -0.45 4.50
C ASP A 41 -7.73 0.50 4.61
N ILE A 42 -6.52 -0.07 4.75
CA ILE A 42 -5.28 0.70 4.76
C ILE A 42 -5.04 1.39 3.42
N VAL A 43 -5.20 0.70 2.29
CA VAL A 43 -5.01 1.28 0.95
C VAL A 43 -5.99 2.43 0.73
N GLU A 44 -7.28 2.22 1.00
CA GLU A 44 -8.30 3.28 0.92
C GLU A 44 -7.95 4.49 1.79
N ARG A 45 -7.47 4.23 3.02
CA ARG A 45 -7.05 5.29 3.93
C ARG A 45 -5.83 6.05 3.39
N LEU A 46 -4.84 5.34 2.85
CA LEU A 46 -3.66 5.95 2.23
C LEU A 46 -4.03 6.77 0.98
N VAL A 47 -5.02 6.32 0.20
CA VAL A 47 -5.56 7.10 -0.92
C VAL A 47 -6.23 8.38 -0.41
N LYS A 48 -7.08 8.28 0.62
CA LYS A 48 -7.71 9.45 1.26
C LYS A 48 -6.70 10.43 1.86
N GLU A 49 -5.61 9.92 2.42
CA GLU A 49 -4.52 10.73 2.97
C GLU A 49 -3.61 11.35 1.87
N GLY A 50 -3.82 10.97 0.59
CA GLY A 50 -3.02 11.43 -0.54
C GLY A 50 -1.61 10.83 -0.58
N LEU A 51 -1.42 9.68 0.05
CA LEU A 51 -0.19 8.88 0.04
C LEU A 51 -0.19 7.92 -1.15
N LEU A 52 -1.34 7.36 -1.49
CA LEU A 52 -1.55 6.54 -2.68
C LEU A 52 -2.47 7.25 -3.68
N GLU A 53 -2.30 6.91 -4.95
CA GLU A 53 -3.18 7.32 -6.04
C GLU A 53 -3.73 6.08 -6.72
N GLU A 54 -5.04 6.03 -6.92
CA GLU A 54 -5.68 4.96 -7.69
C GLU A 54 -5.48 5.23 -9.19
N LEU A 55 -4.81 4.32 -9.89
CA LEU A 55 -4.60 4.38 -11.34
C LEU A 55 -5.73 3.69 -12.13
N GLY A 56 -6.65 3.03 -11.43
CA GLY A 56 -7.77 2.27 -11.99
C GLY A 56 -7.44 0.77 -12.16
N ASN A 57 -8.50 -0.05 -12.24
CA ASN A 57 -8.40 -1.51 -12.39
C ASN A 57 -7.60 -2.19 -11.27
N ASP A 58 -7.86 -1.78 -10.02
CA ASP A 58 -7.17 -2.24 -8.80
C ASP A 58 -5.67 -1.92 -8.73
N PHE A 59 -5.17 -1.00 -9.57
CA PHE A 59 -3.80 -0.50 -9.48
C PHE A 59 -3.71 0.74 -8.60
N TYR A 60 -2.75 0.73 -7.69
CA TYR A 60 -2.41 1.85 -6.81
C TYR A 60 -0.96 2.24 -7.02
N SER A 61 -0.67 3.54 -6.96
CA SER A 61 0.67 4.09 -7.11
C SER A 61 1.06 4.94 -5.92
N LEU A 62 2.35 4.92 -5.55
CA LEU A 62 2.86 5.84 -4.52
C LEU A 62 2.97 7.25 -5.09
N THR A 63 2.27 8.18 -4.47
CA THR A 63 2.48 9.60 -4.69
C THR A 63 3.84 10.03 -4.12
N GLU A 64 4.25 11.26 -4.40
CA GLU A 64 5.46 11.83 -3.81
C GLU A 64 5.43 11.82 -2.27
N LYS A 65 4.26 12.11 -1.68
CA LYS A 65 4.04 11.99 -0.23
C LYS A 65 4.18 10.55 0.24
N GLY A 66 3.60 9.60 -0.49
CA GLY A 66 3.70 8.17 -0.18
C GLY A 66 5.14 7.68 -0.19
N ARG A 67 5.93 8.11 -1.18
CA ARG A 67 7.37 7.79 -1.28
C ARG A 67 8.16 8.34 -0.10
N GLN A 68 7.90 9.59 0.29
CA GLN A 68 8.51 10.17 1.48
C GLN A 68 8.12 9.40 2.73
N ALA A 69 6.83 9.10 2.90
CA ALA A 69 6.32 8.34 4.03
C ALA A 69 6.97 6.95 4.10
N ALA A 70 7.08 6.23 2.98
CA ALA A 70 7.75 4.93 2.90
C ALA A 70 9.25 5.01 3.21
N ALA A 71 9.93 6.08 2.78
CA ALA A 71 11.35 6.29 3.06
C ALA A 71 11.66 6.55 4.54
N VAL A 72 10.71 7.09 5.32
CA VAL A 72 10.87 7.25 6.78
C VAL A 72 10.56 5.98 7.57
N ILE A 73 9.96 4.96 6.94
CA ILE A 73 9.70 3.66 7.58
C ILE A 73 10.97 2.79 7.51
N LYS A 74 11.94 3.09 8.37
CA LYS A 74 13.10 2.21 8.61
C LYS A 74 12.71 0.95 9.35
#